data_AF-A0A0J1FIY2-F1
#
_entry.id   AF-A0A0J1FIY2-F1
#
_cell.length_a   1.000
_cell.length_b   1.000
_cell.length_c   1.000
_cell.angle_alpha   90.00
_cell.angle_beta   90.00
_cell.angle_gamma   90.00
#
_symmetry.space_group_name_H-M   'P 1'
#
loop_
_entity.id
_entity.type
_entity.pdbx_description
1 polymer ?
#
loop_
_entity_poly.entity_id
_entity_poly.type
_entity_poly.pdbx_seq_one_letter_code
_entity_poly.pdbx_strand_id
1 'polypeptide(L)'
;MGQRDKFNVYYPPHIWYPPHSCPIDSHFVKEEKGSPNFSKPFLKPEHESAGPTERDIAVADIWPLLPAAVGAAAAILLLLMANHKQWKDESDKGSLDEYCEPEEPPVGSAAVVIYSIIATAGVSYYVFRVLTATNGHMLTAFVPAVSAITLLLIYFAVAYDLEYQMVPGSFTGKRFGKDIVSELFTFFYISVTTFATASMGDFSPISNTSRILVTLEVLFFIYIFTMGIVFFADP
;
A
#
# COMPACT_ATOMS: atom_id res chain seq x y z
N MET A 1 -26.61 -50.85 -16.67
CA MET A 1 -25.49 -51.11 -15.75
C MET A 1 -24.71 -49.81 -15.62
N GLY A 2 -24.71 -49.02 -14.55
CA GLY A 2 -25.14 -49.22 -13.18
C GLY A 2 -23.95 -49.11 -12.24
N GLN A 3 -23.40 -47.92 -12.01
CA GLN A 3 -22.48 -47.67 -10.90
C GLN A 3 -22.59 -46.22 -10.42
N ARG A 4 -23.22 -46.07 -9.24
CA ARG A 4 -23.32 -44.83 -8.46
C ARG A 4 -22.09 -44.75 -7.57
N ASP A 5 -21.33 -43.67 -7.70
CA ASP A 5 -20.26 -43.34 -6.75
C ASP A 5 -20.87 -42.72 -5.49
N LYS A 6 -20.57 -43.36 -4.35
CA LYS A 6 -20.97 -42.95 -3.01
C LYS A 6 -20.05 -41.82 -2.54
N PHE A 7 -20.61 -40.63 -2.35
CA PHE A 7 -19.97 -39.56 -1.59
C PHE A 7 -19.99 -39.90 -0.10
N ASN A 8 -18.82 -40.21 0.46
CA ASN A 8 -18.61 -40.23 1.91
C ASN A 8 -18.42 -38.78 2.38
N VAL A 9 -19.46 -38.23 3.01
CA VAL A 9 -19.40 -36.95 3.72
C VAL A 9 -18.75 -37.20 5.08
N TYR A 10 -17.48 -36.84 5.21
CA TYR A 10 -16.80 -36.75 6.50
C TYR A 10 -17.20 -35.44 7.18
N TYR A 11 -17.98 -35.53 8.27
CA TYR A 11 -18.20 -34.39 9.16
C TYR A 11 -16.96 -34.18 10.05
N PRO A 12 -16.47 -32.94 10.20
CA PRO A 12 -15.38 -32.67 11.13
C PRO A 12 -15.84 -32.81 12.59
N PRO A 13 -14.94 -33.22 13.51
CA PRO A 13 -15.29 -33.44 14.90
C PRO A 13 -15.66 -32.13 15.61
N HIS A 14 -16.77 -32.17 16.34
CA HIS A 14 -17.25 -31.09 17.18
C HIS A 14 -16.25 -30.84 18.32
N ILE A 15 -15.61 -29.67 18.33
CA ILE A 15 -14.76 -29.21 19.43
C ILE A 15 -15.69 -28.83 20.58
N TRP A 16 -15.66 -29.64 21.64
CA TRP A 16 -16.30 -29.38 22.92
C TRP A 16 -15.52 -28.29 23.67
N TYR A 17 -16.14 -27.15 23.94
CA TYR A 17 -15.63 -26.18 24.91
C TYR A 17 -16.34 -26.41 26.26
N PRO A 18 -15.61 -26.55 27.38
CA PRO A 18 -16.23 -26.53 28.70
C PRO A 18 -16.69 -25.10 29.06
N PRO A 19 -17.79 -24.94 29.80
CA PRO A 19 -18.25 -23.63 30.25
C PRO A 19 -17.29 -23.09 31.32
N HIS A 20 -16.66 -21.94 31.05
CA HIS A 20 -15.94 -21.19 32.07
C HIS A 20 -16.95 -20.52 33.01
N SER A 21 -16.88 -20.92 34.28
CA SER A 21 -17.59 -20.36 35.42
C SER A 21 -17.15 -18.93 35.71
N CYS A 22 -18.07 -17.96 35.64
CA CYS A 22 -17.88 -16.62 36.18
C CYS A 22 -17.84 -16.68 37.73
N PRO A 23 -16.85 -16.08 38.40
CA PRO A 23 -16.95 -15.84 39.83
C PRO A 23 -17.86 -14.63 40.07
N ILE A 24 -18.97 -14.90 40.77
CA ILE A 24 -19.82 -13.94 41.43
C ILE A 24 -19.09 -13.51 42.71
N ASP A 25 -18.63 -12.27 42.76
CA ASP A 25 -18.27 -11.60 44.02
C ASP A 25 -19.13 -10.34 44.17
N SER A 26 -20.30 -10.53 44.78
CA SER A 26 -21.14 -9.45 45.29
C SER A 26 -20.78 -9.19 46.75
N HIS A 27 -19.83 -8.29 46.99
CA HIS A 27 -19.62 -7.74 48.33
C HIS A 27 -20.53 -6.53 48.55
N PHE A 28 -21.68 -6.80 49.14
CA PHE A 28 -22.50 -5.83 49.88
C PHE A 28 -21.70 -5.29 51.06
N VAL A 29 -21.40 -3.99 51.09
CA VAL A 29 -21.03 -3.29 52.33
C VAL A 29 -21.62 -1.88 52.36
N LYS A 30 -22.58 -1.73 53.28
CA LYS A 30 -22.96 -0.57 54.11
C LYS A 30 -23.08 0.83 53.48
N GLU A 31 -24.35 1.22 53.42
CA GLU A 31 -24.90 2.55 53.63
C GLU A 31 -24.31 3.22 54.89
N GLU A 32 -23.59 4.34 54.70
CA GLU A 32 -23.28 5.29 55.77
C GLU A 32 -23.70 6.70 55.32
N LYS A 33 -24.69 7.24 56.04
CA LYS A 33 -25.21 8.59 55.89
C LYS A 33 -24.15 9.60 56.32
N GLY A 34 -23.61 10.35 55.36
CA GLY A 34 -22.73 11.50 55.60
C GLY A 34 -23.07 12.66 54.66
N SER A 35 -23.62 13.72 55.23
CA SER A 35 -23.79 15.10 54.74
C SER A 35 -23.06 15.52 53.44
N PRO A 36 -23.75 16.10 52.43
CA PRO A 36 -23.09 16.73 51.30
C PRO A 36 -22.67 18.17 51.63
N ASN A 37 -21.42 18.35 52.06
CA ASN A 37 -20.73 19.65 51.93
C ASN A 37 -19.70 19.53 50.80
N PHE A 38 -20.16 19.75 49.57
CA PHE A 38 -19.32 19.76 48.37
C PHE A 38 -19.14 21.19 47.88
N SER A 39 -18.26 21.94 48.55
CA SER A 39 -17.67 23.16 48.01
C SER A 39 -16.18 22.90 47.78
N LYS A 40 -15.87 22.11 46.75
CA LYS A 40 -14.53 22.14 46.16
C LYS A 40 -14.55 23.21 45.06
N PRO A 41 -13.66 24.22 45.12
CA PRO A 41 -13.53 25.16 44.02
C PRO A 41 -13.11 24.37 42.78
N PHE A 42 -13.77 24.62 41.66
CA PHE A 42 -13.34 24.15 40.35
C PHE A 42 -11.90 24.61 40.12
N LEU A 43 -10.95 23.71 40.38
CA LEU A 43 -9.60 23.82 39.85
C LEU A 43 -9.77 23.73 38.33
N LYS A 44 -9.67 24.90 37.71
CA LYS A 44 -9.50 25.08 36.27
C LYS A 44 -8.43 24.07 35.82
N PRO A 45 -8.72 23.15 34.88
CA PRO A 45 -7.68 22.30 34.35
C PRO A 45 -6.62 23.23 33.76
N GLU A 46 -5.43 23.22 34.34
CA GLU A 46 -4.24 23.69 33.63
C GLU A 46 -4.19 22.82 32.39
N HIS A 47 -4.59 23.39 31.25
CA HIS A 47 -4.10 22.92 29.97
C HIS A 47 -2.59 23.19 29.99
N GLU A 48 -1.83 22.27 30.60
CA GLU A 48 -0.50 21.99 30.10
C GLU A 48 -0.68 21.81 28.60
N SER A 49 -0.16 22.78 27.85
CA SER A 49 0.04 22.66 26.42
C SER A 49 1.01 21.50 26.25
N ALA A 50 0.48 20.27 26.25
CA ALA A 50 1.22 19.07 25.91
C ALA A 50 1.86 19.38 24.56
N GLY A 51 3.18 19.49 24.56
CA GLY A 51 3.95 19.73 23.35
C GLY A 51 3.60 18.68 22.30
N PRO A 52 3.86 18.95 21.01
CA PRO A 52 3.60 17.98 19.95
C PRO A 52 4.21 16.64 20.34
N THR A 53 3.38 15.59 20.33
CA THR A 53 3.80 14.24 20.69
C THR A 53 4.87 13.78 19.69
N GLU A 54 5.80 12.88 20.05
CA GLU A 54 6.75 12.30 19.08
C GLU A 54 6.06 11.75 17.82
N ARG A 55 4.82 11.28 17.98
CA ARG A 55 3.92 10.91 16.89
C ARG A 55 3.51 12.07 15.98
N ASP A 56 3.14 13.22 16.54
CA ASP A 56 2.79 14.41 15.74
C ASP A 56 3.99 14.85 14.90
N ILE A 57 5.20 14.72 15.47
CA ILE A 57 6.47 14.98 14.77
C ILE A 57 6.71 13.92 13.69
N ALA A 58 6.43 12.64 13.93
CA ALA A 58 6.60 11.57 12.95
C ALA A 58 5.60 11.62 11.79
N VAL A 59 4.33 11.94 12.06
CA VAL A 59 3.30 12.08 11.03
C VAL A 59 3.51 13.36 10.22
N ALA A 60 3.98 14.44 10.85
CA ALA A 60 4.30 15.70 10.17
C ALA A 60 5.58 15.63 9.33
N ASP A 61 6.46 14.66 9.59
CA ASP A 61 7.65 14.45 8.78
C ASP A 61 7.32 13.72 7.48
N ILE A 62 6.67 14.46 6.58
CA ILE A 62 6.24 14.03 5.25
C ILE A 62 7.42 13.98 4.27
N TRP A 63 8.59 14.51 4.65
CA TRP A 63 9.78 14.58 3.80
C TRP A 63 10.16 13.24 3.15
N PRO A 64 10.11 12.08 3.84
CA PRO A 64 10.46 10.80 3.23
C PRO A 64 9.47 10.31 2.16
N LEU A 65 8.25 10.87 2.11
CA LEU A 65 7.25 10.58 1.08
C LEU A 65 7.44 11.41 -0.19
N LEU A 66 8.23 12.50 -0.13
CA LEU A 66 8.43 13.41 -1.26
C LEU A 66 8.95 12.72 -2.51
N PRO A 67 9.93 11.79 -2.48
CA PRO A 67 10.35 11.11 -3.69
C PRO A 67 9.21 10.35 -4.36
N ALA A 68 8.37 9.63 -3.61
CA ALA A 68 7.23 8.92 -4.20
C ALA A 68 6.19 9.90 -4.77
N ALA A 69 5.85 10.95 -4.02
CA ALA A 69 4.86 11.95 -4.44
C ALA A 69 5.32 12.76 -5.66
N VAL A 70 6.56 13.25 -5.64
CA VAL A 70 7.16 14.02 -6.75
C VAL A 70 7.34 13.12 -7.96
N GLY A 71 7.78 11.88 -7.78
CA GLY A 71 7.94 10.92 -8.87
C GLY A 71 6.62 10.61 -9.56
N ALA A 72 5.58 10.30 -8.79
CA ALA A 72 4.24 10.05 -9.32
C ALA A 72 3.69 11.29 -10.04
N ALA A 73 3.77 12.48 -9.42
CA ALA A 73 3.28 13.71 -10.03
C ALA A 73 4.04 14.09 -11.31
N ALA A 74 5.37 13.98 -11.29
CA ALA A 74 6.21 14.29 -12.45
C ALA A 74 5.95 13.33 -13.61
N ALA A 75 5.82 12.04 -13.32
CA ALA A 75 5.54 11.05 -14.37
C ALA A 75 4.11 11.18 -14.90
N ILE A 76 3.09 11.45 -14.06
CA ILE A 76 1.74 11.80 -14.55
C ILE A 76 1.78 13.02 -15.47
N LEU A 77 2.55 14.05 -15.10
CA LEU A 77 2.69 15.26 -15.92
C LEU A 77 3.42 14.99 -17.24
N LEU A 78 4.46 14.14 -17.23
CA LEU A 78 5.14 13.69 -18.44
C LEU A 78 4.21 12.87 -19.34
N LEU A 79 3.41 11.96 -18.78
CA LEU A 79 2.40 11.18 -19.49
C LEU A 79 1.38 12.11 -20.16
N LEU A 80 0.89 13.12 -19.45
CA LEU A 80 -0.03 14.12 -20.00
C LEU A 80 0.61 14.96 -21.12
N MET A 81 1.87 15.35 -20.97
CA MET A 81 2.59 16.12 -22.00
C MET A 81 2.90 15.28 -23.25
N ALA A 82 3.30 14.02 -23.08
CA ALA A 82 3.54 13.07 -24.16
C ALA A 82 2.26 12.85 -24.97
N ASN A 83 1.11 12.71 -24.30
CA ASN A 83 -0.19 12.57 -24.94
C ASN A 83 -0.53 13.75 -25.87
N HIS A 84 -0.36 14.98 -25.36
CA HIS A 84 -0.67 16.17 -26.13
C HIS A 84 0.18 16.27 -27.40
N LYS A 85 1.40 15.70 -27.38
CA LYS A 85 2.28 15.67 -28.53
C LYS A 85 1.90 14.55 -29.52
N GLN A 86 1.60 13.36 -29.02
CA GLN A 86 1.18 12.21 -29.82
C GLN A 86 -0.13 12.49 -30.56
N TRP A 87 -1.11 13.11 -29.91
CA TRP A 87 -2.38 13.50 -30.55
C TRP A 87 -2.21 14.49 -31.72
N LYS A 88 -1.08 15.21 -31.76
CA LYS A 88 -0.75 16.17 -32.81
C LYS A 88 -0.09 15.52 -34.02
N ASP A 89 0.68 14.45 -33.81
CA ASP A 89 1.40 13.73 -34.87
C ASP A 89 0.54 12.60 -35.48
N GLU A 90 -0.40 12.03 -34.72
CA GLU A 90 -1.30 10.96 -35.18
C GLU A 90 -2.43 11.48 -36.10
N SER A 91 -2.55 12.80 -36.26
CA SER A 91 -3.38 13.45 -37.29
C SER A 91 -2.81 13.30 -38.70
N ASP A 92 -1.54 12.89 -38.88
CA ASP A 92 -0.89 12.98 -40.19
C ASP A 92 -0.22 11.68 -40.71
N LYS A 93 -0.11 10.58 -39.94
CA LYS A 93 0.47 9.34 -40.47
C LYS A 93 -0.19 8.07 -39.95
N GLY A 94 -0.78 7.33 -40.89
CA GLY A 94 -1.19 5.94 -40.70
C GLY A 94 0.00 4.98 -40.64
N SER A 95 -0.15 3.99 -39.75
CA SER A 95 0.45 2.65 -39.71
C SER A 95 1.93 2.47 -40.07
N LEU A 96 2.72 1.97 -39.11
CA LEU A 96 3.52 0.76 -39.28
C LEU A 96 4.14 0.34 -37.94
N ASP A 97 3.59 -0.73 -37.36
CA ASP A 97 4.18 -1.43 -36.23
C ASP A 97 5.37 -2.26 -36.74
N GLU A 98 6.58 -1.74 -36.59
CA GLU A 98 7.82 -2.50 -36.70
C GLU A 98 8.46 -2.54 -35.31
N TYR A 99 8.25 -3.67 -34.61
CA TYR A 99 8.82 -3.92 -33.29
C TYR A 99 10.32 -4.20 -33.42
N CYS A 100 11.14 -3.18 -33.15
CA CYS A 100 12.57 -3.37 -32.88
C CYS A 100 12.75 -3.74 -31.40
N GLU A 101 13.32 -4.92 -31.12
CA GLU A 101 13.86 -5.25 -29.80
C GLU A 101 15.02 -4.29 -29.46
N PRO A 102 15.00 -3.59 -28.31
CA PRO A 102 16.18 -2.92 -27.80
C PRO A 102 16.99 -3.91 -26.95
N GLU A 103 18.14 -4.37 -27.46
CA GLU A 103 19.11 -5.20 -26.71
C GLU A 103 19.86 -4.42 -25.61
N GLU A 104 19.73 -3.10 -25.53
CA GLU A 104 20.27 -2.28 -24.44
C GLU A 104 19.12 -1.54 -23.72
N PRO A 105 19.04 -1.59 -22.37
CA PRO A 105 18.02 -0.86 -21.65
C PRO A 105 18.22 0.63 -21.93
N PRO A 106 17.20 1.35 -22.44
CA PRO A 106 17.33 2.78 -22.64
C PRO A 106 17.70 3.43 -21.31
N VAL A 107 18.55 4.46 -21.35
CA VAL A 107 19.05 5.17 -20.15
C VAL A 107 17.90 5.58 -19.21
N GLY A 108 16.70 5.82 -19.76
CA GLY A 108 15.47 6.08 -19.00
C GLY A 108 15.05 4.94 -18.08
N SER A 109 15.09 3.69 -18.53
CA SER A 109 14.69 2.50 -17.75
C SER A 109 15.54 2.31 -16.48
N ALA A 110 16.86 2.50 -16.59
CA ALA A 110 17.74 2.44 -15.42
C ALA A 110 17.44 3.57 -14.42
N ALA A 111 17.11 4.76 -14.90
CA ALA A 111 16.73 5.89 -14.05
C ALA A 111 15.43 5.61 -13.28
N VAL A 112 14.42 4.99 -13.92
CA VAL A 112 13.16 4.61 -13.27
C VAL A 112 13.41 3.63 -12.13
N VAL A 113 14.28 2.62 -12.33
CA VAL A 113 14.63 1.66 -11.27
C VAL A 113 15.34 2.33 -10.11
N ILE A 114 16.37 3.13 -10.37
CA ILE A 114 17.12 3.83 -9.32
C ILE A 114 16.19 4.74 -8.52
N TYR A 115 15.30 5.48 -9.20
CA TYR A 115 14.32 6.32 -8.55
C TYR A 115 13.34 5.49 -7.71
N SER A 116 12.92 4.32 -8.20
CA SER A 116 12.04 3.40 -7.48
C SER A 116 12.66 2.87 -6.19
N ILE A 117 13.96 2.59 -6.19
CA ILE A 117 14.71 2.21 -4.98
C ILE A 117 14.67 3.36 -3.95
N ILE A 118 14.91 4.60 -4.39
CA ILE A 118 14.90 5.76 -3.49
C ILE A 118 13.49 6.01 -2.94
N ALA A 119 12.47 5.96 -3.80
CA ALA A 119 11.08 6.16 -3.40
C ALA A 119 10.62 5.09 -2.40
N THR A 120 10.89 3.82 -2.67
CA THR A 120 10.55 2.73 -1.74
C THR A 120 11.32 2.81 -0.43
N ALA A 121 12.60 3.17 -0.44
CA ALA A 121 13.37 3.35 0.79
C ALA A 121 12.78 4.49 1.65
N GLY A 122 12.39 5.62 1.02
CA GLY A 122 11.75 6.75 1.69
C GLY A 122 10.41 6.39 2.33
N VAL A 123 9.53 5.72 1.56
CA VAL A 123 8.24 5.26 2.09
C VAL A 123 8.42 4.20 3.18
N SER A 124 9.39 3.29 3.04
CA SER A 124 9.72 2.27 4.06
C SER A 124 10.07 2.94 5.38
N TYR A 125 10.94 3.94 5.31
CA TYR A 125 11.37 4.71 6.47
C TYR A 125 10.22 5.47 7.12
N TYR A 126 9.35 6.09 6.32
CA TYR A 126 8.14 6.75 6.84
C TYR A 126 7.24 5.77 7.59
N VAL A 127 6.91 4.63 6.97
CA VAL A 127 6.06 3.60 7.59
C VAL A 127 6.70 3.08 8.87
N PHE A 128 8.00 2.81 8.87
CA PHE A 128 8.74 2.40 10.07
C PHE A 128 8.62 3.43 11.19
N ARG A 129 8.79 4.71 10.88
CA ARG A 129 8.66 5.79 11.88
C ARG A 129 7.24 5.93 12.42
N VAL A 130 6.24 5.85 11.55
CA VAL A 130 4.83 5.92 11.95
C VAL A 130 4.48 4.76 12.87
N LEU A 131 4.92 3.55 12.54
CA LEU A 131 4.68 2.38 13.38
C LEU A 131 5.40 2.51 14.73
N THR A 132 6.70 2.78 14.73
CA THR A 132 7.51 2.87 15.97
C THR A 132 7.14 4.03 16.90
N ALA A 133 6.61 5.14 16.37
CA ALA A 133 6.16 6.28 17.18
C ALA A 133 4.80 6.05 17.89
N THR A 134 4.17 4.90 17.66
CA THR A 134 2.82 4.63 18.18
C THR A 134 2.90 3.79 19.45
N ASN A 135 2.80 4.43 20.62
CA ASN A 135 2.77 3.77 21.94
C ASN A 135 1.45 2.98 22.17
N GLY A 136 1.18 1.93 21.38
CA GLY A 136 0.03 1.02 21.55
C GLY A 136 -1.32 1.51 20.97
N HIS A 137 -1.44 2.76 20.53
CA HIS A 137 -2.66 3.28 19.88
C HIS A 137 -2.76 2.93 18.39
N MET A 138 -3.01 1.65 18.08
CA MET A 138 -2.98 1.06 16.73
C MET A 138 -3.82 1.81 15.68
N LEU A 139 -5.03 2.27 16.03
CA LEU A 139 -5.92 2.98 15.10
C LEU A 139 -5.30 4.27 14.56
N THR A 140 -4.37 4.85 15.31
CA THR A 140 -3.81 6.16 15.03
C THR A 140 -2.58 6.10 14.12
N ALA A 141 -1.94 4.92 14.01
CA ALA A 141 -0.90 4.60 13.03
C ALA A 141 -1.49 4.10 11.69
N PHE A 142 -2.69 3.50 11.75
CA PHE A 142 -3.30 2.84 10.61
C PHE A 142 -3.53 3.78 9.42
N VAL A 143 -4.15 4.95 9.67
CA VAL A 143 -4.46 5.93 8.62
C VAL A 143 -3.20 6.40 7.87
N PRO A 144 -2.15 6.92 8.54
CA PRO A 144 -0.93 7.34 7.86
C PRO A 144 -0.22 6.18 7.14
N ALA A 145 -0.16 4.97 7.74
CA ALA A 145 0.44 3.81 7.09
C ALA A 145 -0.30 3.40 5.80
N VAL A 146 -1.64 3.29 5.85
CA VAL A 146 -2.47 2.98 4.66
C VAL A 146 -2.33 4.06 3.59
N SER A 147 -2.26 5.34 3.99
CA SER A 147 -2.06 6.44 3.04
C SER A 147 -0.71 6.35 2.31
N ALA A 148 0.36 5.98 3.04
CA ALA A 148 1.70 5.80 2.48
C ALA A 148 1.75 4.60 1.53
N ILE A 149 1.11 3.48 1.91
CA ILE A 149 0.97 2.29 1.04
C ILE A 149 0.21 2.64 -0.24
N THR A 150 -0.90 3.37 -0.12
CA THR A 150 -1.72 3.80 -1.28
C THR A 150 -0.92 4.70 -2.22
N LEU A 151 -0.17 5.66 -1.68
CA LEU A 151 0.72 6.52 -2.46
C LEU A 151 1.75 5.69 -3.23
N LEU A 152 2.28 4.64 -2.62
CA LEU A 152 3.26 3.79 -3.27
C LEU A 152 2.65 2.90 -4.37
N LEU A 153 1.43 2.40 -4.19
CA LEU A 153 0.72 1.69 -5.26
C LEU A 153 0.54 2.58 -6.48
N ILE A 154 0.14 3.84 -6.27
CA ILE A 154 0.03 4.82 -7.35
C ILE A 154 1.40 5.09 -7.97
N TYR A 155 2.46 5.22 -7.15
CA TYR A 155 3.82 5.40 -7.65
C TYR A 155 4.27 4.25 -8.56
N PHE A 156 4.09 2.99 -8.15
CA PHE A 156 4.46 1.84 -8.97
C PHE A 156 3.62 1.73 -10.23
N ALA A 157 2.31 2.00 -10.15
CA ALA A 157 1.45 2.06 -11.33
C ALA A 157 2.01 3.01 -12.39
N VAL A 158 2.43 4.20 -11.96
CA VAL A 158 3.01 5.21 -12.84
C VAL A 158 4.42 4.80 -13.32
N ALA A 159 5.22 4.17 -12.48
CA ALA A 159 6.54 3.65 -12.87
C ALA A 159 6.44 2.55 -13.94
N TYR A 160 5.43 1.68 -13.84
CA TYR A 160 5.14 0.65 -14.84
C TYR A 160 4.67 1.25 -16.16
N ASP A 161 3.76 2.23 -16.10
CA ASP A 161 3.29 2.95 -17.29
C ASP A 161 4.44 3.66 -18.00
N LEU A 162 5.31 4.33 -17.25
CA LEU A 162 6.50 4.99 -17.79
C LEU A 162 7.47 4.00 -18.45
N GLU A 163 7.73 2.85 -17.81
CA GLU A 163 8.57 1.79 -18.39
C GLU A 163 7.93 1.18 -19.64
N TYR A 164 6.60 1.05 -19.67
CA TYR A 164 5.87 0.58 -20.85
C TYR A 164 5.98 1.54 -22.04
N GLN A 165 5.92 2.86 -21.78
CA GLN A 165 6.11 3.86 -22.83
C GLN A 165 7.57 3.99 -23.29
N MET A 166 8.54 3.79 -22.39
CA MET A 166 9.96 3.83 -22.76
C MET A 166 10.41 2.61 -23.53
N VAL A 167 9.90 1.43 -23.17
CA VAL A 167 10.23 0.14 -23.78
C VAL A 167 8.93 -0.56 -24.17
N PRO A 168 8.40 -0.29 -25.38
CA PRO A 168 7.24 -0.99 -25.91
C PRO A 168 7.47 -2.51 -25.87
N GLY A 169 6.52 -3.25 -25.31
CA GLY A 169 6.66 -4.70 -25.11
C GLY A 169 7.34 -5.11 -23.79
N SER A 170 7.66 -4.16 -22.89
CA SER A 170 8.14 -4.48 -21.54
C SER A 170 7.12 -5.27 -20.71
N PHE A 171 5.83 -5.14 -21.00
CA PHE A 171 4.74 -5.93 -20.44
C PHE A 171 3.97 -6.67 -21.54
N THR A 172 3.52 -7.90 -21.24
CA THR A 172 2.54 -8.63 -22.05
C THR A 172 1.21 -8.65 -21.35
N GLY A 173 0.13 -8.54 -22.12
CA GLY A 173 -1.24 -8.64 -21.63
C GLY A 173 -2.23 -8.36 -22.74
N LYS A 174 -3.47 -8.82 -22.55
CA LYS A 174 -4.56 -8.54 -23.49
C LYS A 174 -5.30 -7.30 -23.00
N ARG A 175 -5.41 -6.28 -23.84
CA ARG A 175 -6.15 -5.02 -23.61
C ARG A 175 -5.45 -4.05 -22.64
N PHE A 176 -4.28 -3.56 -23.03
CA PHE A 176 -3.86 -2.25 -22.53
C PHE A 176 -4.88 -1.21 -23.00
N GLY A 177 -5.26 -0.29 -22.11
CA GLY A 177 -6.22 0.76 -22.42
C GLY A 177 -5.81 1.52 -23.68
N LYS A 178 -6.79 1.99 -24.48
CA LYS A 178 -6.49 2.82 -25.66
C LYS A 178 -6.16 4.27 -25.29
N ASP A 179 -6.56 4.68 -24.10
CA ASP A 179 -6.35 6.01 -23.54
C ASP A 179 -5.46 5.89 -22.30
N ILE A 180 -4.62 6.90 -22.04
CA ILE A 180 -3.67 6.94 -20.91
C ILE A 180 -4.35 6.70 -19.56
N VAL A 181 -5.57 7.19 -19.38
CA VAL A 181 -6.30 6.96 -18.13
C VAL A 181 -6.61 5.47 -17.96
N SER A 182 -7.07 4.80 -19.02
CA SER A 182 -7.37 3.37 -18.99
C SER A 182 -6.10 2.52 -18.87
N GLU A 183 -5.00 2.99 -19.45
CA GLU A 183 -3.67 2.38 -19.31
C GLU A 183 -3.15 2.50 -17.88
N LEU A 184 -3.19 3.69 -17.28
CA LEU A 184 -2.81 3.94 -15.90
C LEU A 184 -3.68 3.12 -14.92
N PHE A 185 -4.98 2.99 -15.17
CA PHE A 185 -5.84 2.09 -14.37
C PHE A 185 -5.44 0.62 -14.52
N THR A 186 -4.94 0.21 -15.70
CA THR A 186 -4.44 -1.15 -15.93
C THR A 186 -3.18 -1.39 -15.10
N PHE A 187 -2.23 -0.45 -15.11
CA PHE A 187 -1.01 -0.57 -14.30
C PHE A 187 -1.28 -0.41 -12.80
N PHE A 188 -2.28 0.38 -12.41
CA PHE A 188 -2.75 0.44 -11.03
C PHE A 188 -3.35 -0.89 -10.58
N TYR A 189 -4.16 -1.53 -11.43
CA TYR A 189 -4.64 -2.88 -11.19
C TYR A 189 -3.49 -3.87 -11.03
N ILE A 190 -2.46 -3.82 -11.90
CA ILE A 190 -1.26 -4.66 -11.79
C ILE A 190 -0.60 -4.44 -10.42
N SER A 191 -0.30 -3.19 -10.04
CA SER A 191 0.31 -2.85 -8.74
C SER A 191 -0.53 -3.38 -7.55
N VAL A 192 -1.85 -3.21 -7.57
CA VAL A 192 -2.74 -3.74 -6.52
C VAL A 192 -2.72 -5.28 -6.47
N THR A 193 -2.73 -5.96 -7.61
CA THR A 193 -2.66 -7.44 -7.63
C THR A 193 -1.29 -7.96 -7.22
N THR A 194 -0.21 -7.22 -7.51
CA THR A 194 1.15 -7.51 -7.04
C THR A 194 1.24 -7.32 -5.52
N PHE A 195 0.70 -6.22 -4.99
CA PHE A 195 0.59 -5.97 -3.55
C PHE A 195 -0.16 -7.08 -2.82
N ALA A 196 -1.30 -7.48 -3.36
CA ALA A 196 -2.10 -8.57 -2.81
C ALA A 196 -1.42 -9.94 -2.99
N THR A 197 -0.30 -10.02 -3.73
CA THR A 197 0.35 -11.26 -4.16
C THR A 197 -0.60 -12.22 -4.90
N ALA A 198 -1.68 -11.67 -5.47
CA ALA A 198 -2.77 -12.42 -6.06
C ALA A 198 -2.49 -12.87 -7.51
N SER A 199 -1.46 -12.29 -8.16
CA SER A 199 -0.98 -12.58 -9.52
C SER A 199 -2.04 -13.22 -10.44
N MET A 200 -2.90 -12.40 -11.04
CA MET A 200 -4.00 -12.90 -11.88
C MET A 200 -3.54 -13.42 -13.26
N GLY A 201 -2.28 -13.19 -13.63
CA GLY A 201 -1.70 -13.68 -14.89
C GLY A 201 -2.17 -12.96 -16.17
N ASP A 202 -3.08 -11.99 -16.05
CA ASP A 202 -3.59 -11.20 -17.18
C ASP A 202 -2.53 -10.29 -17.80
N PHE A 203 -1.58 -9.85 -16.96
CA PHE A 203 -0.46 -9.00 -17.33
C PHE A 203 0.83 -9.53 -16.69
N SER A 204 1.92 -9.55 -17.45
CA SER A 204 3.21 -10.06 -16.97
C SER A 204 4.38 -9.20 -17.45
N PRO A 205 5.38 -8.92 -16.58
CA PRO A 205 6.61 -8.26 -16.98
C PRO A 205 7.46 -9.20 -17.85
N ILE A 206 7.93 -8.69 -18.99
CA ILE A 206 8.83 -9.41 -19.91
C ILE A 206 10.25 -8.87 -19.78
N SER A 207 10.41 -7.54 -19.82
CA SER A 207 11.74 -6.91 -19.78
C SER A 207 12.45 -7.13 -18.44
N ASN A 208 13.77 -7.15 -18.45
CA ASN A 208 14.54 -7.27 -17.20
C ASN A 208 14.22 -6.11 -16.23
N THR A 209 14.04 -4.89 -16.75
CA THR A 209 13.67 -3.72 -15.96
C THR A 209 12.29 -3.88 -15.31
N SER A 210 11.26 -4.24 -16.07
CA SER A 210 9.90 -4.43 -15.53
C SER A 210 9.87 -5.53 -14.47
N ARG A 211 10.64 -6.61 -14.65
CA ARG A 211 10.83 -7.67 -13.65
C ARG A 211 11.49 -7.15 -12.38
N ILE A 212 12.51 -6.29 -12.50
CA ILE A 212 13.16 -5.67 -11.34
C ILE A 212 12.17 -4.77 -10.58
N LEU A 213 11.39 -3.94 -11.29
CA LEU A 213 10.40 -3.07 -10.67
C LEU A 213 9.33 -3.88 -9.90
N VAL A 214 8.78 -4.93 -10.52
CA VAL A 214 7.82 -5.84 -9.85
C VAL A 214 8.44 -6.54 -8.64
N THR A 215 9.68 -7.01 -8.76
CA THR A 215 10.40 -7.64 -7.65
C THR A 215 10.59 -6.66 -6.49
N LEU A 216 10.93 -5.41 -6.80
CA LEU A 216 11.14 -4.35 -5.84
C LEU A 216 9.83 -3.97 -5.13
N GLU A 217 8.71 -3.89 -5.85
CA GLU A 217 7.37 -3.72 -5.28
C GLU A 217 7.04 -4.85 -4.28
N VAL A 218 7.24 -6.11 -4.68
CA VAL A 218 6.97 -7.28 -3.82
C VAL A 218 7.85 -7.28 -2.58
N LEU A 219 9.17 -7.05 -2.72
CA LEU A 219 10.11 -7.02 -1.59
C LEU A 219 9.74 -5.94 -0.58
N PHE A 220 9.35 -4.77 -1.05
CA PHE A 220 8.90 -3.68 -0.20
C PHE A 220 7.64 -4.07 0.58
N PHE A 221 6.66 -4.70 -0.06
CA PHE A 221 5.45 -5.10 0.65
C PHE A 221 5.69 -6.22 1.65
N ILE A 222 6.58 -7.16 1.34
CA ILE A 222 7.04 -8.15 2.33
C ILE A 222 7.66 -7.43 3.55
N TYR A 223 8.48 -6.40 3.33
CA TYR A 223 9.03 -5.60 4.42
C TYR A 223 7.94 -4.92 5.26
N ILE A 224 6.97 -4.24 4.63
CA ILE A 224 5.85 -3.60 5.33
C ILE A 224 5.04 -4.61 6.13
N PHE A 225 4.67 -5.74 5.53
CA PHE A 225 3.90 -6.76 6.23
C PHE A 225 4.68 -7.34 7.41
N THR A 226 5.97 -7.58 7.25
CA THR A 226 6.83 -8.07 8.33
C THR A 226 6.91 -7.05 9.47
N MET A 227 7.14 -5.78 9.16
CA MET A 227 7.15 -4.71 10.16
C MET A 227 5.81 -4.54 10.85
N GLY A 228 4.71 -4.61 10.09
CA GLY A 228 3.36 -4.61 10.64
C GLY A 228 3.16 -5.77 11.61
N ILE A 229 3.46 -7.00 11.21
CA ILE A 229 3.30 -8.20 12.05
C ILE A 229 4.13 -8.09 13.33
N VAL A 230 5.41 -7.72 13.25
CA VAL A 230 6.28 -7.58 14.43
C VAL A 230 5.67 -6.56 15.40
N PHE A 231 5.21 -5.42 14.90
CA PHE A 231 4.63 -4.38 15.73
C PHE A 231 3.26 -4.74 16.32
N PHE A 232 2.49 -5.60 15.65
CA PHE A 232 1.20 -6.09 16.16
C PHE A 232 1.33 -7.35 17.05
N ALA A 233 2.47 -8.05 16.99
CA ALA A 233 2.71 -9.28 17.74
C ALA A 233 3.32 -9.05 19.13
N ASP A 234 3.96 -7.90 19.37
CA ASP A 234 4.47 -7.47 20.68
C ASP A 234 3.50 -6.46 21.33
N PRO A 235 2.53 -6.89 22.15
CA PRO A 235 1.55 -6.03 22.83
C PRO A 235 2.12 -5.22 24.00
#